data_AF-A0A524JME6-F1
#
_entry.id   AF-A0A524JME6-F1
#
_cell.length_a   1.000
_cell.length_b   1.000
_cell.length_c   1.000
_cell.angle_alpha   90.00
_cell.angle_beta   90.00
_cell.angle_gamma   90.00
#
_symmetry.space_group_name_H-M   'P 1'
#
loop_
_entity.id
_entity.type
_entity.pdbx_description
1 polymer ?
#
loop_
_entity_poly.entity_id
_entity_poly.type
_entity_poly.pdbx_seq_one_letter_code
_entity_poly.pdbx_strand_id
1 'polypeptide(L)'
;MFFSHGFIGVTTNEPLEKETFELIGRFAKVFQQTYVRFLDLQKAEAQARESQIEVALERVRSRAMAMHHTDELTDVLGVLFDQFDFLGINPVLTHLTLFDEENETFTLRITTGGKNRTIAEQLIDVNAVESWKTSFANWKKSELHAVDCIDYPPEVLPAVWEVLDEVMGALPEGQKLYPEDFPNGLYTTQGHCKYGYIGFNHSRRATEEEKEIVIRFAKEFGRLYQRFLDIQKAEVQAREAQIEAALERVRSKTMAMHNSHDVSVTVVTLFDEVSKLGLDDSIRCGIGILEGTERMETWSAKATPDGAVDLKMGLLNMTVHPLLVGVKNAWIGGKKSYSYELKGAEVRRYYQALNAEPDYPFNADRSALNG
;
A
#
# COMPACT_ATOMS: atom_id res chain seq x y z
N MET A 1 -62.63 -8.44 16.78
CA MET A 1 -62.45 -9.74 16.10
C MET A 1 -60.98 -10.11 16.09
N PHE A 2 -60.62 -11.22 16.72
CA PHE A 2 -59.22 -11.67 16.79
C PHE A 2 -58.79 -12.45 15.53
N PHE A 3 -57.50 -12.40 15.22
CA PHE A 3 -56.81 -13.28 14.29
C PHE A 3 -55.43 -13.65 14.88
N SER A 4 -54.68 -14.54 14.24
CA SER A 4 -53.46 -15.14 14.81
C SER A 4 -52.36 -14.16 15.23
N HIS A 5 -52.35 -12.94 14.68
CA HIS A 5 -51.32 -11.93 14.96
C HIS A 5 -51.91 -10.59 15.46
N GLY A 6 -53.19 -10.54 15.86
CA GLY A 6 -53.80 -9.30 16.32
C GLY A 6 -55.33 -9.33 16.35
N PHE A 7 -55.95 -8.15 16.26
CA PHE A 7 -57.40 -8.02 16.18
C PHE A 7 -57.81 -6.85 15.30
N ILE A 8 -58.99 -6.95 14.70
CA ILE A 8 -59.72 -5.82 14.12
C ILE A 8 -60.78 -5.39 15.14
N GLY A 9 -60.71 -4.13 15.57
CA GLY A 9 -61.67 -3.51 16.48
C GLY A 9 -62.60 -2.56 15.75
N VAL A 10 -63.85 -2.49 16.19
CA VAL A 10 -64.82 -1.46 15.78
C VAL A 10 -65.48 -0.93 17.05
N THR A 11 -65.65 0.39 17.13
CA THR A 11 -66.28 1.07 18.26
C THR A 11 -67.51 1.82 17.77
N THR A 12 -68.65 1.61 18.43
CA THR A 12 -69.95 2.18 18.06
C THR A 12 -70.69 2.65 19.32
N ASN A 13 -71.62 3.59 19.17
CA ASN A 13 -72.47 4.08 20.27
C ASN A 13 -73.74 3.23 20.48
N GLU A 14 -74.04 2.33 19.53
CA GLU A 14 -75.18 1.42 19.57
C GLU A 14 -74.69 -0.04 19.43
N PRO A 15 -75.43 -1.04 19.92
CA PRO A 15 -75.07 -2.45 19.77
C PRO A 15 -74.92 -2.86 18.31
N LEU A 16 -73.82 -3.55 17.98
CA LEU A 16 -73.55 -4.05 16.64
C LEU A 16 -74.56 -5.13 16.23
N GLU A 17 -75.18 -4.98 15.06
CA GLU A 17 -76.00 -6.02 14.46
C GLU A 17 -75.17 -7.27 14.12
N LYS A 18 -75.82 -8.45 14.18
CA LYS A 18 -75.16 -9.75 13.95
C LYS A 18 -74.48 -9.83 12.59
N GLU A 19 -75.11 -9.33 11.53
CA GLU A 19 -74.55 -9.33 10.18
C GLU A 19 -73.25 -8.51 10.09
N THR A 20 -73.22 -7.34 10.72
CA THR A 20 -72.01 -6.49 10.75
C THR A 20 -70.90 -7.15 11.57
N PHE A 21 -71.24 -7.82 12.68
CA PHE A 21 -70.27 -8.59 13.45
C PHE A 21 -69.65 -9.72 12.59
N GLU A 22 -70.47 -10.50 11.89
CA GLU A 22 -69.99 -11.55 10.97
C GLU A 22 -69.14 -10.99 9.82
N LEU A 23 -69.52 -9.82 9.27
CA LEU A 23 -68.76 -9.11 8.24
C LEU A 23 -67.35 -8.74 8.73
N ILE A 24 -67.22 -8.16 9.93
CA ILE A 24 -65.91 -7.84 10.53
C ILE A 24 -65.09 -9.11 10.74
N GLY A 25 -65.73 -10.23 11.10
CA GLY A 25 -65.07 -11.54 11.21
C GLY A 25 -64.47 -12.01 9.87
N ARG A 26 -65.19 -11.81 8.75
CA ARG A 26 -64.68 -12.12 7.40
C ARG A 26 -63.51 -11.22 7.02
N PHE A 27 -63.56 -9.92 7.32
CA PHE A 27 -62.43 -9.01 7.09
C PHE A 27 -61.21 -9.37 7.93
N ALA A 28 -61.39 -9.75 9.20
CA ALA A 28 -60.29 -10.20 10.06
C ALA A 28 -59.57 -11.43 9.47
N LYS A 29 -60.33 -12.35 8.85
CA LYS A 29 -59.75 -13.51 8.16
C LYS A 29 -58.93 -13.14 6.92
N VAL A 30 -59.37 -12.15 6.13
CA VAL A 30 -58.59 -11.67 4.97
C VAL A 30 -57.35 -10.92 5.46
N PHE A 31 -57.47 -10.07 6.48
CA PHE A 31 -56.34 -9.32 7.03
C PHE A 31 -55.26 -10.23 7.62
N GLN A 32 -55.65 -11.38 8.19
CA GLN A 32 -54.69 -12.41 8.61
C GLN A 32 -53.78 -12.85 7.44
N GLN A 33 -54.34 -13.04 6.23
CA GLN A 33 -53.56 -13.42 5.05
C GLN A 33 -52.62 -12.28 4.62
N THR A 34 -53.10 -11.03 4.65
CA THR A 34 -52.28 -9.85 4.35
C THR A 34 -51.10 -9.73 5.32
N TYR A 35 -51.34 -9.93 6.63
CA TYR A 35 -50.28 -9.83 7.63
C TYR A 35 -49.24 -10.95 7.52
N VAL A 36 -49.67 -12.18 7.21
CA VAL A 36 -48.72 -13.28 6.91
C VAL A 36 -47.86 -12.92 5.69
N ARG A 37 -48.47 -12.38 4.62
CA ARG A 37 -47.72 -11.94 3.44
C ARG A 37 -46.72 -10.84 3.77
N PHE A 38 -47.09 -9.91 4.66
CA PHE A 38 -46.19 -8.86 5.14
C PHE A 38 -44.97 -9.46 5.87
N LEU A 39 -45.17 -10.43 6.77
CA LEU A 39 -44.08 -11.12 7.46
C LEU A 39 -43.18 -11.90 6.49
N ASP A 40 -43.77 -12.58 5.50
CA ASP A 40 -43.03 -13.30 4.47
C ASP A 40 -42.15 -12.33 3.65
N LEU A 41 -42.68 -11.14 3.32
CA LEU A 41 -41.93 -10.09 2.62
C LEU A 41 -40.79 -9.54 3.48
N GLN A 42 -41.02 -9.22 4.75
CA GLN A 42 -39.95 -8.77 5.66
C GLN A 42 -38.81 -9.79 5.74
N LYS A 43 -39.15 -11.08 5.83
CA LYS A 43 -38.15 -12.15 5.84
C LYS A 43 -37.40 -12.25 4.52
N ALA A 44 -38.10 -12.16 3.39
CA ALA A 44 -37.49 -12.21 2.07
C ALA A 44 -36.57 -11.00 1.81
N GLU A 45 -36.96 -9.80 2.25
CA GLU A 45 -36.17 -8.58 2.18
C GLU A 45 -34.90 -8.69 3.02
N ALA A 46 -35.00 -9.15 4.27
CA ALA A 46 -33.85 -9.38 5.14
C ALA A 46 -32.88 -10.42 4.53
N GLN A 47 -33.40 -11.52 3.97
CA GLN A 47 -32.58 -12.53 3.32
C GLN A 47 -31.90 -12.01 2.04
N ALA A 48 -32.60 -11.19 1.26
CA ALA A 48 -32.04 -10.56 0.07
C ALA A 48 -30.91 -9.60 0.46
N ARG A 49 -31.10 -8.81 1.53
CA ARG A 49 -30.08 -7.90 2.05
C ARG A 49 -28.85 -8.65 2.55
N GLU A 50 -29.03 -9.71 3.32
CA GLU A 50 -27.93 -10.56 3.80
C GLU A 50 -27.14 -11.18 2.63
N SER A 51 -27.85 -11.61 1.57
CA SER A 51 -27.22 -12.13 0.36
C SER A 51 -26.39 -11.08 -0.36
N GLN A 52 -26.81 -9.81 -0.38
CA GLN A 52 -26.02 -8.71 -0.95
C GLN A 52 -24.72 -8.49 -0.17
N ILE A 53 -24.77 -8.54 1.17
CA ILE A 53 -23.59 -8.38 2.03
C ILE A 53 -22.61 -9.52 1.79
N GLU A 54 -23.07 -10.77 1.74
CA GLU A 54 -22.21 -11.93 1.44
C GLU A 54 -21.58 -11.85 0.05
N VAL A 55 -22.32 -11.41 -0.98
CA VAL A 55 -21.77 -11.19 -2.32
C VAL A 55 -20.68 -10.11 -2.31
N ALA A 56 -20.87 -9.03 -1.55
CA ALA A 56 -19.90 -7.96 -1.42
C ALA A 56 -18.61 -8.45 -0.72
N LEU A 57 -18.74 -9.21 0.37
CA LEU A 57 -17.62 -9.84 1.07
C LEU A 57 -16.85 -10.81 0.14
N GLU A 58 -17.56 -11.64 -0.63
CA GLU A 58 -16.95 -12.59 -1.56
C GLU A 58 -16.18 -11.89 -2.68
N ARG A 59 -16.65 -10.74 -3.19
CA ARG A 59 -15.91 -9.96 -4.20
C ARG A 59 -14.58 -9.45 -3.69
N VAL A 60 -14.54 -8.91 -2.47
CA VAL A 60 -13.28 -8.49 -1.83
C VAL A 60 -12.37 -9.69 -1.59
N ARG A 61 -12.94 -10.81 -1.09
CA ARG A 61 -12.21 -12.07 -0.88
C ARG A 61 -11.59 -12.59 -2.17
N SER A 62 -12.36 -12.64 -3.25
CA SER A 62 -11.94 -13.09 -4.56
C SER A 62 -10.82 -12.21 -5.13
N ARG A 63 -10.92 -10.87 -5.03
CA ARG A 63 -9.86 -9.98 -5.51
C ARG A 63 -8.56 -10.14 -4.73
N ALA A 64 -8.64 -10.23 -3.39
CA ALA A 64 -7.48 -10.51 -2.55
C ALA A 64 -6.89 -11.90 -2.83
N MET A 65 -7.74 -12.88 -3.16
CA MET A 65 -7.30 -14.22 -3.53
C MET A 65 -6.70 -14.31 -4.95
N ALA A 66 -6.87 -13.29 -5.77
CA ALA A 66 -6.23 -13.18 -7.08
C ALA A 66 -4.90 -12.41 -7.04
N MET A 67 -4.49 -11.93 -5.87
CA MET A 67 -3.28 -11.13 -5.70
C MET A 67 -2.01 -11.98 -5.85
N HIS A 68 -1.07 -11.54 -6.70
CA HIS A 68 0.23 -12.18 -6.92
C HIS A 68 1.40 -11.30 -6.48
N HIS A 69 1.21 -9.99 -6.46
CA HIS A 69 2.19 -9.00 -6.03
C HIS A 69 1.65 -8.10 -4.92
N THR A 70 2.55 -7.49 -4.14
CA THR A 70 2.14 -6.63 -3.03
C THR A 70 1.52 -5.31 -3.48
N ASP A 71 1.90 -4.78 -4.65
CA ASP A 71 1.35 -3.55 -5.23
C ASP A 71 -0.15 -3.66 -5.59
N GLU A 72 -0.63 -4.87 -5.85
CA GLU A 72 -2.05 -5.17 -6.12
C GLU A 72 -2.97 -5.00 -4.90
N LEU A 73 -2.45 -4.77 -3.69
CA LEU A 73 -3.29 -4.53 -2.51
C LEU A 73 -4.18 -3.27 -2.70
N THR A 74 -3.72 -2.28 -3.47
CA THR A 74 -4.55 -1.10 -3.80
C THR A 74 -5.82 -1.48 -4.57
N ASP A 75 -5.76 -2.54 -5.37
CA ASP A 75 -6.92 -3.02 -6.14
C ASP A 75 -7.97 -3.65 -5.24
N VAL A 76 -7.53 -4.35 -4.19
CA VAL A 76 -8.42 -4.93 -3.16
C VAL A 76 -9.15 -3.80 -2.43
N LEU A 77 -8.43 -2.73 -2.06
CA LEU A 77 -9.00 -1.56 -1.41
C LEU A 77 -9.97 -0.78 -2.32
N GLY A 78 -9.67 -0.73 -3.63
CA GLY A 78 -10.60 -0.22 -4.64
C GLY A 78 -11.91 -1.02 -4.69
N VAL A 79 -11.83 -2.35 -4.73
CA VAL A 79 -13.01 -3.22 -4.71
C VAL A 79 -13.80 -3.07 -3.40
N LEU A 80 -13.13 -2.88 -2.27
CA LEU A 80 -13.77 -2.61 -0.98
C LEU A 80 -14.59 -1.32 -1.03
N PHE A 81 -14.03 -0.23 -1.57
CA PHE A 81 -14.77 1.02 -1.77
C PHE A 81 -16.05 0.79 -2.58
N ASP A 82 -15.91 0.16 -3.75
CA ASP A 82 -17.05 -0.15 -4.63
C ASP A 82 -18.11 -1.03 -3.95
N GLN A 83 -17.69 -1.89 -3.01
CA GLN A 83 -18.60 -2.76 -2.25
C GLN A 83 -19.39 -2.00 -1.19
N PHE A 84 -18.79 -1.01 -0.53
CA PHE A 84 -19.54 -0.15 0.39
C PHE A 84 -20.54 0.74 -0.37
N ASP A 85 -20.18 1.25 -1.56
CA ASP A 85 -21.13 1.92 -2.46
C ASP A 85 -22.28 0.99 -2.86
N PHE A 86 -21.96 -0.23 -3.30
CA PHE A 86 -22.97 -1.24 -3.68
C PHE A 86 -23.95 -1.56 -2.55
N LEU A 87 -23.48 -1.56 -1.30
CA LEU A 87 -24.32 -1.79 -0.12
C LEU A 87 -25.11 -0.55 0.33
N GLY A 88 -24.94 0.59 -0.34
CA GLY A 88 -25.66 1.83 -0.06
C GLY A 88 -25.05 2.67 1.06
N ILE A 89 -23.81 2.37 1.49
CA ILE A 89 -23.10 3.16 2.51
C ILE A 89 -22.66 4.50 1.91
N ASN A 90 -22.20 4.48 0.65
CA ASN A 90 -21.75 5.65 -0.11
C ASN A 90 -20.72 6.51 0.65
N PRO A 91 -19.58 5.93 1.08
CA PRO A 91 -18.59 6.65 1.85
C PRO A 91 -17.91 7.74 1.02
N VAL A 92 -17.38 8.76 1.71
CA VAL A 92 -16.51 9.76 1.10
C VAL A 92 -15.16 9.13 0.73
N LEU A 93 -14.63 8.32 1.64
CA LEU A 93 -13.41 7.56 1.44
C LEU A 93 -13.44 6.27 2.27
N THR A 94 -12.66 5.29 1.85
CA THR A 94 -12.30 4.13 2.67
C THR A 94 -10.83 4.21 3.07
N HIS A 95 -10.49 3.52 4.15
CA HIS A 95 -9.14 3.52 4.66
C HIS A 95 -8.73 2.15 5.19
N LEU A 96 -7.42 1.91 5.12
CA LEU A 96 -6.73 0.82 5.79
C LEU A 96 -5.68 1.41 6.71
N THR A 97 -5.74 1.03 7.99
CA THR A 97 -4.80 1.38 9.03
C THR A 97 -4.09 0.12 9.52
N LEU A 98 -2.77 0.10 9.48
CA LEU A 98 -1.94 -1.02 9.95
C LEU A 98 -1.02 -0.53 11.06
N PHE A 99 -1.10 -1.11 12.25
CA PHE A 99 -0.30 -0.67 13.39
C PHE A 99 1.07 -1.36 13.44
N ASP A 100 2.07 -0.59 13.82
CA ASP A 100 3.35 -1.05 14.32
C ASP A 100 3.40 -0.78 15.82
N GLU A 101 3.29 -1.85 16.61
CA GLU A 101 3.25 -1.75 18.06
C GLU A 101 4.60 -1.35 18.67
N GLU A 102 5.72 -1.79 18.07
CA GLU A 102 7.06 -1.53 18.60
C GLU A 102 7.42 -0.05 18.44
N ASN A 103 7.05 0.54 17.31
CA ASN A 103 7.35 1.93 16.99
C ASN A 103 6.25 2.91 17.40
N GLU A 104 5.12 2.42 17.94
CA GLU A 104 3.91 3.23 18.23
C GLU A 104 3.48 4.08 17.02
N THR A 105 3.48 3.47 15.84
CA THR A 105 3.08 4.13 14.59
C THR A 105 1.97 3.34 13.89
N PHE A 106 1.34 3.95 12.91
CA PHE A 106 0.50 3.25 11.97
C PHE A 106 0.71 3.74 10.55
N THR A 107 0.46 2.83 9.64
CA THR A 107 0.49 3.08 8.21
C THR A 107 -0.94 3.25 7.71
N LEU A 108 -1.20 4.34 7.00
CA LEU A 108 -2.52 4.70 6.48
C LEU A 108 -2.53 4.67 4.95
N ARG A 109 -3.56 4.02 4.40
CA ARG A 109 -3.92 4.13 2.98
C ARG A 109 -5.36 4.61 2.85
N ILE A 110 -5.60 5.51 1.90
CA ILE A 110 -6.92 6.11 1.63
C ILE A 110 -7.34 5.78 0.20
N THR A 111 -8.61 5.45 0.01
CA THR A 111 -9.23 5.24 -1.31
C THR A 111 -10.51 6.07 -1.42
N THR A 112 -10.59 6.90 -2.46
CA THR A 112 -11.71 7.82 -2.73
C THR A 112 -12.54 7.44 -3.97
N GLY A 113 -12.27 6.28 -4.59
CA GLY A 113 -13.05 5.73 -5.69
C GLY A 113 -12.37 4.57 -6.43
N GLY A 114 -13.16 3.74 -7.14
CA GLY A 114 -12.69 2.48 -7.73
C GLY A 114 -11.83 2.56 -9.01
N LYS A 115 -11.86 3.68 -9.76
CA LYS A 115 -11.19 3.81 -11.08
C LYS A 115 -9.84 4.55 -11.06
N ASN A 116 -9.68 5.57 -10.23
CA ASN A 116 -8.43 6.29 -10.05
C ASN A 116 -7.88 5.92 -8.67
N ARG A 117 -6.99 4.93 -8.65
CA ARG A 117 -6.48 4.33 -7.41
C ARG A 117 -5.31 5.16 -6.88
N THR A 118 -5.34 5.44 -5.58
CA THR A 118 -4.23 6.10 -4.89
C THR A 118 -3.29 5.03 -4.35
N ILE A 119 -2.01 5.12 -4.70
CA ILE A 119 -0.96 4.19 -4.23
C ILE A 119 -0.26 4.74 -2.96
N ALA A 120 -0.61 5.96 -2.54
CA ALA A 120 0.05 6.59 -1.42
C ALA A 120 -0.28 5.92 -0.09
N GLU A 121 0.77 5.84 0.70
CA GLU A 121 0.82 5.29 2.03
C GLU A 121 1.58 6.30 2.89
N GLN A 122 1.07 6.59 4.08
CA GLN A 122 1.74 7.48 5.02
C GLN A 122 1.92 6.80 6.38
N LEU A 123 3.12 6.92 6.94
CA LEU A 123 3.46 6.47 8.28
C LEU A 123 3.20 7.61 9.28
N ILE A 124 2.44 7.32 10.33
CA ILE A 124 1.93 8.33 11.28
C ILE A 124 2.17 7.85 12.71
N ASP A 125 2.59 8.77 13.59
CA ASP A 125 2.69 8.52 15.04
C ASP A 125 1.28 8.39 15.64
N VAL A 126 1.03 7.33 16.43
CA VAL A 126 -0.29 7.13 17.07
C VAL A 126 -0.67 8.28 18.00
N ASN A 127 0.30 9.01 18.53
CA ASN A 127 0.12 10.15 19.43
C ASN A 127 -0.13 11.48 18.71
N ALA A 128 -0.08 11.51 17.37
CA ALA A 128 -0.30 12.74 16.61
C ALA A 128 -1.71 13.31 16.80
N VAL A 129 -2.71 12.45 17.02
CA VAL A 129 -4.09 12.84 17.34
C VAL A 129 -4.62 11.96 18.47
N GLU A 130 -5.25 12.56 19.48
CA GLU A 130 -5.74 11.86 20.68
C GLU A 130 -6.72 10.72 20.36
N SER A 131 -7.55 10.89 19.33
CA SER A 131 -8.45 9.83 18.87
C SER A 131 -7.68 8.62 18.33
N TRP A 132 -6.58 8.81 17.62
CA TRP A 132 -5.77 7.71 17.08
C TRP A 132 -5.01 6.98 18.19
N LYS A 133 -4.52 7.70 19.20
CA LYS A 133 -3.94 7.12 20.40
C LYS A 133 -4.95 6.23 21.14
N THR A 134 -6.19 6.71 21.23
CA THR A 134 -7.31 5.96 21.81
C THR A 134 -7.62 4.72 20.96
N SER A 135 -7.73 4.85 19.63
CA SER A 135 -7.96 3.73 18.72
C SER A 135 -6.83 2.69 18.79
N PHE A 136 -5.55 3.10 18.91
CA PHE A 136 -4.43 2.20 19.10
C PHE A 136 -4.50 1.45 20.45
N ALA A 137 -4.83 2.16 21.53
CA ALA A 137 -5.03 1.53 22.83
C ALA A 137 -6.22 0.55 22.84
N ASN A 138 -7.29 0.88 22.11
CA ASN A 138 -8.43 -0.01 21.89
C ASN A 138 -7.99 -1.23 21.09
N TRP A 139 -7.30 -1.05 19.96
CA TRP A 139 -6.82 -2.14 19.11
C TRP A 139 -6.01 -3.19 19.88
N LYS A 140 -5.13 -2.76 20.79
CA LYS A 140 -4.34 -3.66 21.65
C LYS A 140 -5.16 -4.47 22.66
N LYS A 141 -6.31 -3.94 23.09
CA LYS A 141 -7.15 -4.52 24.15
C LYS A 141 -8.38 -5.25 23.62
N SER A 142 -8.84 -4.88 22.44
CA SER A 142 -10.10 -5.33 21.87
C SER A 142 -10.05 -6.79 21.48
N GLU A 143 -11.16 -7.50 21.72
CA GLU A 143 -11.42 -8.75 21.05
C GLU A 143 -11.50 -8.51 19.53
N LEU A 144 -11.05 -9.48 18.74
CA LEU A 144 -11.41 -9.56 17.31
C LEU A 144 -12.92 -9.30 17.24
N HIS A 145 -13.39 -8.34 16.42
CA HIS A 145 -14.79 -7.93 16.20
C HIS A 145 -15.29 -6.63 16.88
N ALA A 146 -14.42 -5.83 17.51
CA ALA A 146 -14.81 -4.49 17.94
C ALA A 146 -14.98 -3.51 16.75
N VAL A 147 -15.92 -2.56 16.87
CA VAL A 147 -16.01 -1.38 16.01
C VAL A 147 -15.49 -0.17 16.76
N ASP A 148 -14.74 0.68 16.07
CA ASP A 148 -14.25 1.95 16.56
C ASP A 148 -14.84 3.07 15.69
N CYS A 149 -15.20 4.18 16.33
CA CYS A 149 -15.81 5.33 15.66
C CYS A 149 -15.10 6.59 16.12
N ILE A 150 -14.74 7.45 15.17
CA ILE A 150 -14.09 8.73 15.45
C ILE A 150 -14.94 9.82 14.80
N ASP A 151 -15.30 10.82 15.60
CA ASP A 151 -16.02 11.99 15.13
C ASP A 151 -15.01 13.15 15.07
N TYR A 152 -14.72 13.64 13.86
CA TYR A 152 -13.90 14.82 13.64
C TYR A 152 -14.80 16.03 13.40
N PRO A 153 -15.04 16.87 14.41
CA PRO A 153 -15.81 18.10 14.20
C PRO A 153 -15.03 19.08 13.29
N PRO A 154 -15.71 20.01 12.60
CA PRO A 154 -15.08 20.89 11.59
C PRO A 154 -13.82 21.62 12.09
N GLU A 155 -13.81 22.04 13.35
CA GLU A 155 -12.72 22.78 13.97
C GLU A 155 -11.40 22.01 14.09
N VAL A 156 -11.43 20.67 14.10
CA VAL A 156 -10.20 19.86 14.17
C VAL A 156 -9.69 19.43 12.80
N LEU A 157 -10.52 19.50 11.76
CA LEU A 157 -10.17 18.98 10.43
C LEU A 157 -8.90 19.61 9.84
N PRO A 158 -8.64 20.94 9.94
CA PRO A 158 -7.40 21.51 9.42
C PRO A 158 -6.15 20.88 10.03
N ALA A 159 -6.13 20.69 11.36
CA ALA A 159 -5.01 20.05 12.05
C ALA A 159 -4.85 18.58 11.68
N VAL A 160 -5.96 17.85 11.50
CA VAL A 160 -5.91 16.47 11.00
C VAL A 160 -5.35 16.42 9.58
N TRP A 161 -5.74 17.35 8.70
CA TRP A 161 -5.22 17.44 7.33
C TRP A 161 -3.73 17.77 7.29
N GLU A 162 -3.22 18.64 8.17
CA GLU A 162 -1.78 18.89 8.28
C GLU A 162 -1.00 17.62 8.57
N VAL A 163 -1.54 16.74 9.43
CA VAL A 163 -0.91 15.45 9.71
C VAL A 163 -1.06 14.49 8.53
N LEU A 164 -2.16 14.55 7.77
CA LEU A 164 -2.44 13.67 6.63
C LEU A 164 -1.99 14.22 5.26
N ASP A 165 -1.12 15.24 5.24
CA ASP A 165 -0.76 15.97 4.02
C ASP A 165 -0.23 15.06 2.90
N GLU A 166 0.54 14.01 3.23
CA GLU A 166 1.09 13.11 2.21
C GLU A 166 -0.01 12.30 1.51
N VAL A 167 -0.88 11.60 2.27
CA VAL A 167 -1.96 10.80 1.66
C VAL A 167 -3.01 11.67 0.98
N MET A 168 -3.37 12.82 1.56
CA MET A 168 -4.34 13.74 0.96
C MET A 168 -3.75 14.44 -0.28
N GLY A 169 -2.48 14.83 -0.20
CA GLY A 169 -1.67 15.41 -1.27
C GLY A 169 -1.42 14.43 -2.43
N ALA A 170 -1.52 13.13 -2.21
CA ALA A 170 -1.38 12.12 -3.26
C ALA A 170 -2.70 11.67 -3.92
N LEU A 171 -3.86 12.09 -3.40
CA LEU A 171 -5.15 11.78 -4.03
C LEU A 171 -5.20 12.29 -5.49
N PRO A 172 -5.80 11.56 -6.44
CA PRO A 172 -5.92 11.98 -7.84
C PRO A 172 -6.63 13.32 -8.01
N GLU A 173 -6.29 14.02 -9.10
CA GLU A 173 -6.97 15.25 -9.50
C GLU A 173 -8.48 14.99 -9.69
N GLY A 174 -9.32 15.85 -9.11
CA GLY A 174 -10.78 15.66 -9.08
C GLY A 174 -11.31 14.72 -7.97
N GLN A 175 -10.42 14.11 -7.19
CA GLN A 175 -10.76 13.34 -5.98
C GLN A 175 -10.11 13.92 -4.73
N LYS A 176 -9.52 15.11 -4.84
CA LYS A 176 -8.99 15.87 -3.71
C LYS A 176 -10.11 16.16 -2.72
N LEU A 177 -9.78 16.02 -1.44
CA LEU A 177 -10.66 16.32 -0.32
C LEU A 177 -10.01 17.39 0.53
N TYR A 178 -10.81 18.37 0.94
CA TYR A 178 -10.38 19.48 1.76
C TYR A 178 -11.25 19.58 3.02
N PRO A 179 -10.75 20.16 4.12
CA PRO A 179 -11.55 20.34 5.33
C PRO A 179 -12.90 21.04 5.08
N GLU A 180 -12.95 21.98 4.14
CA GLU A 180 -14.14 22.76 3.78
C GLU A 180 -15.25 21.91 3.16
N ASP A 181 -14.94 20.72 2.62
CA ASP A 181 -15.91 19.77 2.08
C ASP A 181 -16.78 19.13 3.20
N PHE A 182 -16.38 19.30 4.47
CA PHE A 182 -17.01 18.68 5.64
C PHE A 182 -17.51 19.71 6.66
N PRO A 183 -18.48 20.58 6.29
CA PRO A 183 -18.96 21.65 7.17
C PRO A 183 -19.64 21.16 8.45
N ASN A 184 -20.04 19.89 8.50
CA ASN A 184 -20.64 19.25 9.69
C ASN A 184 -19.68 18.25 10.37
N GLY A 185 -18.44 18.14 9.89
CA GLY A 185 -17.46 17.18 10.36
C GLY A 185 -17.36 15.93 9.49
N LEU A 186 -16.33 15.13 9.80
CA LEU A 186 -16.03 13.86 9.18
C LEU A 186 -16.16 12.73 10.22
N TYR A 187 -16.83 11.65 9.86
CA TYR A 187 -17.14 10.56 10.78
C TYR A 187 -16.51 9.27 10.27
N THR A 188 -15.54 8.75 11.01
CA THR A 188 -14.90 7.46 10.77
C THR A 188 -15.70 6.34 11.41
N THR A 189 -15.88 5.24 10.70
CA THR A 189 -16.38 3.98 11.24
C THR A 189 -15.49 2.86 10.74
N GLN A 190 -14.88 2.10 11.66
CA GLN A 190 -13.84 1.16 11.32
C GLN A 190 -13.92 -0.13 12.15
N GLY A 191 -13.77 -1.26 11.47
CA GLY A 191 -13.79 -2.58 12.09
C GLY A 191 -12.37 -3.03 12.45
N HIS A 192 -12.24 -3.65 13.62
CA HIS A 192 -10.99 -4.20 14.11
C HIS A 192 -10.56 -5.48 13.38
N CYS A 193 -9.27 -5.59 13.08
CA CYS A 193 -8.63 -6.84 12.72
C CYS A 193 -7.27 -6.99 13.43
N LYS A 194 -6.65 -8.17 13.30
CA LYS A 194 -5.37 -8.49 13.93
C LYS A 194 -4.25 -7.48 13.65
N TYR A 195 -4.26 -6.82 12.49
CA TYR A 195 -3.18 -5.94 12.04
C TYR A 195 -3.49 -4.44 12.20
N GLY A 196 -4.75 -4.10 12.47
CA GLY A 196 -5.20 -2.72 12.59
C GLY A 196 -6.68 -2.58 12.25
N TYR A 197 -7.02 -1.50 11.54
CA TYR A 197 -8.41 -1.17 11.21
C TYR A 197 -8.63 -1.09 9.71
N ILE A 198 -9.84 -1.44 9.29
CA ILE A 198 -10.33 -1.10 7.95
C ILE A 198 -11.70 -0.47 8.10
N GLY A 199 -11.98 0.55 7.30
CA GLY A 199 -13.23 1.27 7.46
C GLY A 199 -13.51 2.28 6.38
N PHE A 200 -14.45 3.15 6.71
CA PHE A 200 -14.89 4.22 5.86
C PHE A 200 -15.09 5.50 6.65
N ASN A 201 -15.13 6.60 5.91
CA ASN A 201 -15.43 7.92 6.42
C ASN A 201 -16.63 8.50 5.67
N HIS A 202 -17.47 9.23 6.39
CA HIS A 202 -18.70 9.81 5.85
C HIS A 202 -18.96 11.19 6.48
N SER A 203 -19.77 12.02 5.83
CA SER A 203 -20.34 13.26 6.35
C SER A 203 -21.45 13.08 7.42
N ARG A 204 -21.73 11.84 7.83
CA ARG A 204 -22.68 11.50 8.92
C ARG A 204 -22.18 10.29 9.69
N ARG A 205 -22.67 10.11 10.92
CA ARG A 205 -22.44 8.87 11.68
C ARG A 205 -23.03 7.65 10.96
N ALA A 206 -22.37 6.51 11.12
CA ALA A 206 -22.82 5.23 10.60
C ALA A 206 -24.04 4.71 11.36
N THR A 207 -24.94 4.00 10.65
CA THR A 207 -26.03 3.25 11.26
C THR A 207 -25.52 1.98 11.94
N GLU A 208 -26.35 1.33 12.75
CA GLU A 208 -25.97 0.06 13.38
C GLU A 208 -25.70 -1.06 12.36
N GLU A 209 -26.46 -1.09 11.25
CA GLU A 209 -26.22 -2.04 10.15
C GLU A 209 -24.87 -1.77 9.47
N GLU A 210 -24.52 -0.52 9.24
CA GLU A 210 -23.23 -0.16 8.62
C GLU A 210 -22.04 -0.51 9.52
N LYS A 211 -22.19 -0.38 10.83
CA LYS A 211 -21.21 -0.86 11.82
C LYS A 211 -21.06 -2.38 11.77
N GLU A 212 -22.16 -3.13 11.68
CA GLU A 212 -22.11 -4.59 11.54
C GLU A 212 -21.42 -5.01 10.23
N ILE A 213 -21.73 -4.32 9.13
CA ILE A 213 -21.10 -4.55 7.83
C ILE A 213 -19.59 -4.33 7.93
N VAL A 214 -19.10 -3.21 8.47
CA VAL A 214 -17.65 -2.94 8.55
C VAL A 214 -16.92 -3.98 9.40
N ILE A 215 -17.53 -4.47 10.49
CA ILE A 215 -16.96 -5.53 11.32
C ILE A 215 -16.74 -6.81 10.49
N ARG A 216 -17.71 -7.18 9.63
CA ARG A 216 -17.59 -8.35 8.76
C ARG A 216 -16.49 -8.18 7.72
N PHE A 217 -16.38 -7.00 7.11
CA PHE A 217 -15.28 -6.70 6.18
C PHE A 217 -13.91 -6.74 6.87
N ALA A 218 -13.79 -6.18 8.08
CA ALA A 218 -12.54 -6.21 8.85
C ALA A 218 -12.10 -7.63 9.20
N LYS A 219 -13.06 -8.50 9.56
CA LYS A 219 -12.79 -9.91 9.82
C LYS A 219 -12.25 -10.63 8.59
N GLU A 220 -12.87 -10.42 7.44
CA GLU A 220 -12.43 -11.04 6.19
C GLU A 220 -11.09 -10.48 5.73
N PHE A 221 -10.92 -9.15 5.78
CA PHE A 221 -9.65 -8.51 5.44
C PHE A 221 -8.51 -9.00 6.35
N GLY A 222 -8.74 -9.15 7.66
CA GLY A 222 -7.74 -9.69 8.58
C GLY A 222 -7.28 -11.09 8.20
N ARG A 223 -8.15 -11.95 7.66
CA ARG A 223 -7.76 -13.28 7.16
C ARG A 223 -6.93 -13.17 5.87
N LEU A 224 -7.30 -12.24 5.00
CA LEU A 224 -6.68 -12.03 3.70
C LEU A 224 -5.34 -11.31 3.79
N TYR A 225 -5.15 -10.43 4.79
CA TYR A 225 -3.92 -9.68 4.98
C TYR A 225 -2.73 -10.57 5.34
N GLN A 226 -2.96 -11.73 5.98
CA GLN A 226 -1.89 -12.71 6.16
C GLN A 226 -1.31 -13.17 4.82
N ARG A 227 -2.14 -13.33 3.79
CA ARG A 227 -1.65 -13.65 2.44
C ARG A 227 -0.81 -12.53 1.85
N PHE A 228 -1.19 -11.26 2.07
CA PHE A 228 -0.35 -10.13 1.66
C PHE A 228 1.05 -10.23 2.27
N LEU A 229 1.13 -10.51 3.58
CA LEU A 229 2.41 -10.69 4.27
C LEU A 229 3.20 -11.89 3.73
N ASP A 230 2.51 -12.99 3.39
CA ASP A 230 3.15 -14.17 2.80
C ASP A 230 3.72 -13.87 1.41
N ILE A 231 3.00 -13.11 0.58
CA ILE A 231 3.47 -12.63 -0.73
C ILE A 231 4.66 -11.69 -0.55
N GLN A 232 4.57 -10.71 0.36
CA GLN A 232 5.67 -9.79 0.65
C GLN A 232 6.94 -10.54 1.05
N LYS A 233 6.81 -11.55 1.92
CA LYS A 233 7.92 -12.42 2.31
C LYS A 233 8.47 -13.21 1.13
N ALA A 234 7.61 -13.76 0.28
CA ALA A 234 8.01 -14.49 -0.91
C ALA A 234 8.75 -13.59 -1.92
N GLU A 235 8.34 -12.34 -2.08
CA GLU A 235 9.01 -11.35 -2.94
C GLU A 235 10.42 -11.04 -2.43
N VAL A 236 10.58 -10.78 -1.13
CA VAL A 236 11.91 -10.58 -0.51
C VAL A 236 12.80 -11.81 -0.69
N GLN A 237 12.27 -13.01 -0.48
CA GLN A 237 13.02 -14.25 -0.67
C GLN A 237 13.40 -14.49 -2.13
N ALA A 238 12.49 -14.23 -3.07
CA ALA A 238 12.76 -14.34 -4.50
C ALA A 238 13.86 -13.36 -4.92
N ARG A 239 13.82 -12.13 -4.38
CA ARG A 239 14.86 -11.13 -4.61
C ARG A 239 16.22 -11.57 -4.08
N GLU A 240 16.28 -12.09 -2.87
CA GLU A 240 17.53 -12.60 -2.29
C GLU A 240 18.08 -13.79 -3.09
N ALA A 241 17.22 -14.73 -3.50
CA ALA A 241 17.62 -15.85 -4.34
C ALA A 241 18.17 -15.41 -5.71
N GLN A 242 17.62 -14.34 -6.30
CA GLN A 242 18.16 -13.73 -7.51
C GLN A 242 19.56 -13.17 -7.29
N ILE A 243 19.79 -12.48 -6.16
CA ILE A 243 21.10 -11.94 -5.79
C ILE A 243 22.12 -13.07 -5.60
N GLU A 244 21.79 -14.11 -4.84
CA GLU A 244 22.68 -15.25 -4.62
C GLU A 244 23.01 -16.00 -5.93
N ALA A 245 22.02 -16.17 -6.82
CA ALA A 245 22.27 -16.77 -8.13
C ALA A 245 23.21 -15.92 -9.01
N ALA A 246 23.07 -14.60 -8.96
CA ALA A 246 23.98 -13.66 -9.62
C ALA A 246 25.40 -13.75 -9.03
N LEU A 247 25.54 -13.74 -7.71
CA LEU A 247 26.81 -13.90 -7.02
C LEU A 247 27.50 -15.22 -7.39
N GLU A 248 26.75 -16.32 -7.45
CA GLU A 248 27.30 -17.63 -7.80
C GLU A 248 27.76 -17.70 -9.26
N ARG A 249 27.06 -17.03 -10.19
CA ARG A 249 27.53 -16.89 -11.58
C ARG A 249 28.85 -16.13 -11.65
N VAL A 250 29.01 -15.07 -10.87
CA VAL A 250 30.28 -14.34 -10.78
C VAL A 250 31.36 -15.22 -10.16
N ARG A 251 31.09 -15.93 -9.06
CA ARG A 251 32.05 -16.88 -8.43
C ARG A 251 32.49 -17.97 -9.40
N SER A 252 31.55 -18.56 -10.13
CA SER A 252 31.82 -19.59 -11.14
C SER A 252 32.77 -19.06 -12.22
N LYS A 253 32.56 -17.83 -12.71
CA LYS A 253 33.48 -17.18 -13.65
C LYS A 253 34.85 -16.91 -13.04
N THR A 254 34.90 -16.46 -11.79
CA THR A 254 36.16 -16.28 -11.06
C THR A 254 36.94 -17.59 -10.91
N MET A 255 36.27 -18.69 -10.57
CA MET A 255 36.92 -20.01 -10.42
C MET A 255 37.41 -20.59 -11.76
N ALA A 256 36.82 -20.17 -12.88
CA ALA A 256 37.24 -20.55 -14.22
C ALA A 256 38.42 -19.71 -14.76
N MET A 257 38.92 -18.74 -13.99
CA MET A 257 40.06 -17.92 -14.39
C MET A 257 41.35 -18.75 -14.38
N HIS A 258 42.12 -18.65 -15.46
CA HIS A 258 43.41 -19.29 -15.66
C HIS A 258 44.56 -18.28 -15.67
N ASN A 259 44.30 -16.99 -15.95
CA ASN A 259 45.30 -15.92 -15.93
C ASN A 259 44.67 -14.53 -15.69
N SER A 260 45.49 -13.50 -15.51
CA SER A 260 45.04 -12.13 -15.18
C SER A 260 44.18 -11.47 -16.26
N HIS A 261 44.26 -11.89 -17.52
CA HIS A 261 43.39 -11.35 -18.58
C HIS A 261 41.94 -11.79 -18.41
N ASP A 262 41.68 -12.89 -17.69
CA ASP A 262 40.35 -13.44 -17.45
C ASP A 262 39.54 -12.59 -16.47
N VAL A 263 40.18 -11.67 -15.74
CA VAL A 263 39.52 -10.68 -14.87
C VAL A 263 38.47 -9.88 -15.65
N SER A 264 38.78 -9.52 -16.90
CA SER A 264 37.91 -8.76 -17.80
C SER A 264 36.57 -9.47 -18.02
N VAL A 265 36.59 -10.78 -18.21
CA VAL A 265 35.39 -11.61 -18.42
C VAL A 265 34.55 -11.66 -17.15
N THR A 266 35.20 -11.78 -16.00
CA THR A 266 34.52 -11.75 -14.69
C THR A 266 33.89 -10.39 -14.41
N VAL A 267 34.56 -9.28 -14.75
CA VAL A 267 34.01 -7.92 -14.57
C VAL A 267 32.81 -7.66 -15.50
N VAL A 268 32.87 -8.12 -16.74
CA VAL A 268 31.71 -8.06 -17.65
C VAL A 268 30.55 -8.90 -17.11
N THR A 269 30.82 -10.11 -16.60
CA THR A 269 29.78 -10.94 -15.97
C THR A 269 29.18 -10.26 -14.73
N LEU A 270 30.03 -9.67 -13.88
CA LEU A 270 29.58 -8.89 -12.72
C LEU A 270 28.65 -7.76 -13.15
N PHE A 271 29.04 -6.99 -14.18
CA PHE A 271 28.21 -5.91 -14.71
C PHE A 271 26.85 -6.42 -15.20
N ASP A 272 26.84 -7.46 -16.04
CA ASP A 272 25.60 -8.03 -16.57
C ASP A 272 24.65 -8.51 -15.47
N GLU A 273 25.17 -9.19 -14.44
CA GLU A 273 24.35 -9.68 -13.34
C GLU A 273 23.83 -8.55 -12.46
N VAL A 274 24.65 -7.52 -12.20
CA VAL A 274 24.25 -6.31 -11.46
C VAL A 274 23.16 -5.54 -12.21
N SER A 275 23.28 -5.39 -13.54
CA SER A 275 22.26 -4.74 -14.37
C SER A 275 20.93 -5.52 -14.38
N LYS A 276 20.97 -6.86 -14.47
CA LYS A 276 19.75 -7.72 -14.39
C LYS A 276 19.02 -7.62 -13.06
N LEU A 277 19.69 -7.18 -11.99
CA LEU A 277 19.06 -6.91 -10.70
C LEU A 277 18.29 -5.58 -10.69
N GLY A 278 18.12 -4.89 -11.82
CA GLY A 278 17.26 -3.71 -11.93
C GLY A 278 17.92 -2.42 -11.43
N LEU A 279 19.24 -2.37 -11.48
CA LEU A 279 19.97 -1.09 -11.38
C LEU A 279 19.83 -0.33 -12.70
N ASP A 280 19.79 0.99 -12.60
CA ASP A 280 19.57 1.90 -13.73
C ASP A 280 20.58 1.67 -14.87
N ASP A 281 20.14 1.74 -16.13
CA ASP A 281 21.00 1.45 -17.29
C ASP A 281 22.15 2.45 -17.48
N SER A 282 22.12 3.61 -16.80
CA SER A 282 23.21 4.58 -16.78
C SER A 282 24.36 4.20 -15.84
N ILE A 283 24.23 3.12 -15.05
CA ILE A 283 25.28 2.74 -14.12
C ILE A 283 26.58 2.38 -14.84
N ARG A 284 27.67 2.71 -14.16
CA ARG A 284 28.99 2.20 -14.47
C ARG A 284 29.45 1.38 -13.26
N CYS A 285 29.71 0.10 -13.47
CA CYS A 285 30.17 -0.83 -12.42
C CYS A 285 31.59 -1.30 -12.75
N GLY A 286 32.36 -1.69 -11.74
CA GLY A 286 33.75 -2.05 -11.96
C GLY A 286 34.47 -2.49 -10.70
N ILE A 287 35.72 -2.87 -10.87
CA ILE A 287 36.62 -3.19 -9.77
C ILE A 287 37.85 -2.30 -9.85
N GLY A 288 38.40 -1.98 -8.68
CA GLY A 288 39.66 -1.29 -8.52
C GLY A 288 40.58 -2.12 -7.63
N ILE A 289 41.78 -2.44 -8.12
CA ILE A 289 42.81 -3.14 -7.35
C ILE A 289 43.82 -2.09 -6.87
N LEU A 290 44.02 -2.05 -5.55
CA LEU A 290 44.92 -1.11 -4.88
C LEU A 290 46.13 -1.88 -4.33
N GLU A 291 47.34 -1.42 -4.70
CA GLU A 291 48.61 -2.01 -4.24
C GLU A 291 49.43 -1.02 -3.38
N GLY A 292 48.76 -0.08 -2.71
CA GLY A 292 49.42 0.92 -1.85
C GLY A 292 50.12 2.07 -2.58
N THR A 293 50.06 2.12 -3.91
CA THR A 293 50.56 3.26 -4.71
C THR A 293 49.52 4.39 -4.81
N GLU A 294 49.83 5.44 -5.58
CA GLU A 294 48.85 6.46 -5.97
C GLU A 294 47.99 6.05 -7.15
N ARG A 295 48.23 4.86 -7.73
CA ARG A 295 47.50 4.36 -8.90
C ARG A 295 46.65 3.15 -8.52
N MET A 296 45.48 3.06 -9.13
CA MET A 296 44.54 1.96 -8.99
C MET A 296 44.37 1.27 -10.34
N GLU A 297 44.59 -0.04 -10.40
CA GLU A 297 44.25 -0.82 -11.58
C GLU A 297 42.74 -0.96 -11.66
N THR A 298 42.14 -0.42 -12.71
CA THR A 298 40.70 -0.15 -12.79
C THR A 298 40.10 -0.87 -13.98
N TRP A 299 39.05 -1.65 -13.74
CA TRP A 299 38.17 -2.18 -14.77
C TRP A 299 36.79 -1.56 -14.57
N SER A 300 36.21 -1.02 -15.63
CA SER A 300 34.94 -0.34 -15.55
C SER A 300 34.07 -0.64 -16.76
N ALA A 301 32.94 -1.27 -16.52
CA ALA A 301 31.94 -1.65 -17.49
C ALA A 301 30.73 -0.71 -17.42
N LYS A 302 30.16 -0.41 -18.59
CA LYS A 302 28.84 0.22 -18.73
C LYS A 302 28.11 -0.38 -19.94
N ALA A 303 26.80 -0.21 -19.99
CA ALA A 303 26.03 -0.52 -21.19
C ALA A 303 26.30 0.53 -22.28
N THR A 304 26.34 0.09 -23.52
CA THR A 304 26.29 0.96 -24.70
C THR A 304 24.85 1.11 -25.20
N PRO A 305 24.52 2.14 -26.01
CA PRO A 305 23.17 2.34 -26.52
C PRO A 305 22.61 1.17 -27.35
N ASP A 306 23.48 0.35 -27.93
CA ASP A 306 23.16 -0.87 -28.69
C ASP A 306 23.08 -2.14 -27.81
N GLY A 307 23.21 -2.00 -26.48
CA GLY A 307 23.08 -3.10 -25.52
C GLY A 307 24.32 -3.97 -25.34
N ALA A 308 25.46 -3.59 -25.92
CA ALA A 308 26.75 -4.22 -25.66
C ALA A 308 27.39 -3.67 -24.36
N VAL A 309 28.47 -4.29 -23.90
CA VAL A 309 29.22 -3.85 -22.71
C VAL A 309 30.50 -3.13 -23.13
N ASP A 310 30.61 -1.85 -22.78
CA ASP A 310 31.84 -1.05 -22.93
C ASP A 310 32.72 -1.20 -21.69
N LEU A 311 33.71 -2.10 -21.76
CA LEU A 311 34.70 -2.30 -20.73
C LEU A 311 35.93 -1.40 -20.96
N LYS A 312 36.24 -0.55 -19.99
CA LYS A 312 37.48 0.23 -19.91
C LYS A 312 38.42 -0.36 -18.87
N MET A 313 39.71 -0.42 -19.20
CA MET A 313 40.75 -0.96 -18.32
C MET A 313 41.97 -0.06 -18.33
N GLY A 314 42.60 0.16 -17.18
CA GLY A 314 43.83 0.94 -17.10
C GLY A 314 44.21 1.35 -15.67
N LEU A 315 45.27 2.15 -15.55
CA LEU A 315 45.74 2.69 -14.28
C LEU A 315 45.16 4.08 -14.06
N LEU A 316 44.35 4.22 -13.02
CA LEU A 316 43.74 5.48 -12.61
C LEU A 316 44.55 6.11 -11.47
N ASN A 317 45.07 7.32 -11.67
CA ASN A 317 45.70 8.07 -10.58
C ASN A 317 44.64 8.52 -9.57
N MET A 318 44.75 8.07 -8.33
CA MET A 318 43.77 8.36 -7.29
C MET A 318 43.87 9.78 -6.72
N THR A 319 44.88 10.57 -7.11
CA THR A 319 45.06 11.95 -6.64
C THR A 319 44.28 12.98 -7.45
N VAL A 320 43.71 12.59 -8.59
CA VAL A 320 43.13 13.53 -9.57
C VAL A 320 41.74 14.05 -9.21
N HIS A 321 41.11 13.46 -8.20
CA HIS A 321 39.83 13.94 -7.68
C HIS A 321 39.67 13.60 -6.18
N PRO A 322 39.06 14.48 -5.36
CA PRO A 322 38.79 14.22 -3.95
C PRO A 322 38.09 12.88 -3.67
N LEU A 323 37.16 12.48 -4.54
CA LEU A 323 36.50 11.16 -4.50
C LEU A 323 37.53 10.02 -4.45
N LEU A 324 38.50 10.02 -5.37
CA LEU A 324 39.47 8.93 -5.49
C LEU A 324 40.49 8.95 -4.33
N VAL A 325 40.87 10.15 -3.87
CA VAL A 325 41.68 10.32 -2.65
C VAL A 325 40.96 9.72 -1.45
N GLY A 326 39.65 9.96 -1.34
CA GLY A 326 38.82 9.39 -0.29
C GLY A 326 38.69 7.87 -0.38
N VAL A 327 38.57 7.29 -1.58
CA VAL A 327 38.62 5.83 -1.80
C VAL A 327 39.92 5.26 -1.23
N LYS A 328 41.08 5.83 -1.59
CA LYS A 328 42.39 5.41 -1.09
C LYS A 328 42.47 5.48 0.44
N ASN A 329 42.07 6.60 1.02
CA ASN A 329 42.13 6.81 2.47
C ASN A 329 41.19 5.86 3.23
N ALA A 330 40.01 5.59 2.68
CA ALA A 330 39.07 4.65 3.26
C ALA A 330 39.61 3.22 3.25
N TRP A 331 40.22 2.80 2.12
CA TRP A 331 40.87 1.50 2.01
C TRP A 331 42.05 1.34 2.98
N ILE A 332 42.97 2.32 3.04
CA ILE A 332 44.09 2.33 4.00
C ILE A 332 43.58 2.26 5.45
N GLY A 333 42.49 2.97 5.74
CA GLY A 333 41.87 2.97 7.06
C GLY A 333 41.08 1.70 7.40
N GLY A 334 41.03 0.70 6.52
CA GLY A 334 40.28 -0.55 6.74
C GLY A 334 38.78 -0.35 6.82
N LYS A 335 38.24 0.72 6.22
CA LYS A 335 36.78 0.96 6.20
C LYS A 335 36.10 -0.09 5.32
N LYS A 336 34.95 -0.58 5.78
CA LYS A 336 34.13 -1.56 5.04
C LYS A 336 33.52 -0.99 3.75
N SER A 337 33.29 0.32 3.70
CA SER A 337 32.72 1.00 2.54
C SER A 337 33.12 2.47 2.50
N TYR A 338 32.99 3.07 1.32
CA TYR A 338 33.19 4.49 1.07
C TYR A 338 32.15 4.94 0.04
N SER A 339 31.53 6.09 0.28
CA SER A 339 30.63 6.74 -0.66
C SER A 339 31.03 8.20 -0.83
N TYR A 340 30.78 8.72 -2.03
CA TYR A 340 31.00 10.12 -2.37
C TYR A 340 29.88 10.57 -3.30
N GLU A 341 29.26 11.71 -2.98
CA GLU A 341 28.17 12.25 -3.78
C GLU A 341 28.69 13.37 -4.68
N LEU A 342 28.67 13.14 -6.00
CA LEU A 342 29.05 14.16 -6.98
C LEU A 342 27.84 15.04 -7.30
N LYS A 343 27.95 16.35 -7.09
CA LYS A 343 26.85 17.30 -7.36
C LYS A 343 27.26 18.41 -8.32
N GLY A 344 26.36 18.73 -9.26
CA GLY A 344 26.47 19.89 -10.15
C GLY A 344 27.81 19.98 -10.88
N ALA A 345 28.52 21.10 -10.69
CA ALA A 345 29.79 21.36 -11.38
C ALA A 345 30.91 20.37 -11.03
N GLU A 346 30.81 19.66 -9.91
CA GLU A 346 31.80 18.65 -9.52
C GLU A 346 31.73 17.39 -10.39
N VAL A 347 30.53 17.00 -10.83
CA VAL A 347 30.33 15.87 -11.78
C VAL A 347 31.19 16.10 -13.02
N ARG A 348 31.15 17.32 -13.57
CA ARG A 348 31.97 17.70 -14.73
C ARG A 348 33.46 17.63 -14.44
N ARG A 349 33.91 18.16 -13.30
CA ARG A 349 35.34 18.12 -12.92
C ARG A 349 35.84 16.69 -12.79
N TYR A 350 35.05 15.81 -12.20
CA TYR A 350 35.37 14.39 -12.07
C TYR A 350 35.55 13.72 -13.44
N TYR A 351 34.57 13.87 -14.34
CA TYR A 351 34.67 13.28 -15.68
C TYR A 351 35.77 13.90 -16.54
N GLN A 352 36.05 15.19 -16.38
CA GLN A 352 37.20 15.85 -17.03
C GLN A 352 38.52 15.28 -16.53
N ALA A 353 38.66 15.05 -15.22
CA ALA A 353 39.84 14.42 -14.65
C ALA A 353 40.03 13.00 -15.20
N LEU A 354 38.96 12.18 -15.21
CA LEU A 354 39.02 10.83 -15.79
C LEU A 354 39.39 10.82 -17.28
N ASN A 355 38.85 11.75 -18.07
CA ASN A 355 39.18 11.88 -19.49
C ASN A 355 40.61 12.38 -19.76
N ALA A 356 41.27 12.98 -18.75
CA ALA A 356 42.64 13.45 -18.85
C ALA A 356 43.68 12.41 -18.43
N GLU A 357 43.24 11.28 -17.88
CA GLU A 357 44.13 10.21 -17.41
C GLU A 357 44.77 9.46 -18.59
N PRO A 358 46.11 9.50 -18.74
CA PRO A 358 46.78 8.91 -19.91
C PRO A 358 46.75 7.39 -19.89
N ASP A 359 46.79 6.80 -18.68
CA ASP A 359 46.89 5.35 -18.49
C ASP A 359 45.51 4.70 -18.24
N TYR A 360 44.41 5.47 -18.28
CA TYR A 360 43.04 4.98 -18.14
C TYR A 360 42.14 5.60 -19.22
N PRO A 361 41.83 4.87 -20.32
CA PRO A 361 41.16 5.41 -21.50
C PRO A 361 39.64 5.55 -21.31
N PHE A 362 39.22 6.42 -20.39
CA PHE A 362 37.82 6.61 -20.02
C PHE A 362 36.94 7.09 -21.19
N ASN A 363 37.42 8.10 -21.94
CA ASN A 363 36.83 8.60 -23.19
C ASN A 363 35.30 8.85 -23.16
N ALA A 364 34.77 9.45 -22.10
CA ALA A 364 33.36 9.82 -22.05
C ALA A 364 33.06 10.99 -22.99
N ASP A 365 31.88 10.92 -23.63
CA ASP A 365 31.38 11.96 -24.53
C ASP A 365 31.26 13.30 -23.78
N ARG A 366 31.97 14.31 -24.28
CA ARG A 366 32.02 15.65 -23.69
C ARG A 366 30.69 16.40 -23.81
N SER A 367 29.80 15.99 -24.73
CA SER A 367 28.48 16.58 -24.92
C SER A 367 27.48 16.20 -23.81
N ALA A 368 27.63 15.01 -23.22
CA ALA A 368 26.79 14.52 -22.11
C ALA A 368 27.10 15.19 -20.76
N LEU A 369 28.16 16.01 -20.68
CA LEU A 369 28.59 16.70 -19.46
C LEU A 369 27.99 18.12 -19.33
N ASN A 370 27.27 18.61 -20.35
CA ASN A 370 26.77 19.98 -20.44
C ASN A 370 25.26 20.15 -20.11
N GLY A 371 24.58 19.07 -19.71
CA GLY A 371 23.17 19.08 -19.26
C GLY A 371 23.03 19.47 -17.80
#